data_AF-A0A7S3Z352-F1
#
_entry.id   AF-A0A7S3Z352-F1
#
_cell.length_a   1.000
_cell.length_b   1.000
_cell.length_c   1.000
_cell.angle_alpha   90.00
_cell.angle_beta   90.00
_cell.angle_gamma   90.00
#
_symmetry.space_group_name_H-M   'P 1'
#
loop_
_entity.id
_entity.type
_entity.pdbx_description
1 polymer ?
#
loop_
_entity_poly.entity_id
_entity_poly.type
_entity_poly.pdbx_seq_one_letter_code
_entity_poly.pdbx_strand_id
1 'polypeptide(L)'
;VNLGEQGNHQKRFQRMFFPNSASDILRPDIVRYICGAYHPPNSVIASRILPRWAQLGWLFMSTKTPKSQKATMSAILYDIYSYNPSTDNVMNIEPAALLLVRSVPKYYAVSGEILRLLTNPPPSSIPATPRTESIHCTAQAIRVLLKRNVIRPKELFRNVLGFPKIDAKILQDFRSTFPNLKHPPAPHP
;
A
#
# COMPACT_ATOMS: atom_id res chain seq x y z
N VAL A 1 -12.13 -7.89 -15.70
CA VAL A 1 -11.93 -9.13 -14.92
C VAL A 1 -12.46 -8.90 -13.52
N ASN A 2 -13.35 -9.77 -13.04
CA ASN A 2 -13.89 -9.66 -11.69
C ASN A 2 -12.90 -10.18 -10.65
N LEU A 3 -12.99 -9.66 -9.43
CA LEU A 3 -12.27 -10.19 -8.28
C LEU A 3 -12.70 -11.63 -8.00
N GLY A 4 -11.73 -12.54 -7.95
CA GLY A 4 -11.91 -13.99 -7.85
C GLY A 4 -11.61 -14.73 -9.16
N GLU A 5 -11.69 -14.05 -10.31
CA GLU A 5 -11.57 -14.65 -11.65
C GLU A 5 -10.24 -14.28 -12.35
N GLN A 6 -9.34 -13.60 -11.65
CA GLN A 6 -8.11 -13.08 -12.23
C GLN A 6 -6.99 -14.10 -12.45
N GLY A 7 -7.10 -15.32 -11.91
CA GLY A 7 -6.00 -16.29 -11.87
C GLY A 7 -5.40 -16.62 -13.24
N ASN A 8 -6.22 -16.90 -14.25
CA ASN A 8 -5.72 -17.22 -15.60
C ASN A 8 -5.13 -16.00 -16.31
N HIS A 9 -5.73 -14.83 -16.11
CA HIS A 9 -5.22 -13.57 -16.66
C HIS A 9 -3.85 -13.23 -16.07
N GLN A 10 -3.69 -13.35 -14.75
CA GLN A 10 -2.42 -13.15 -14.06
C GLN A 10 -1.36 -14.16 -14.49
N LYS A 11 -1.70 -15.45 -14.61
CA LYS A 11 -0.78 -16.49 -15.13
C LYS A 11 -0.31 -16.19 -16.55
N ARG A 12 -1.21 -15.75 -17.43
CA ARG A 12 -0.88 -15.38 -18.81
C ARG A 12 0.04 -14.15 -18.83
N PHE A 13 -0.31 -13.10 -18.08
CA PHE A 13 0.49 -11.89 -17.98
C PHE A 13 1.89 -12.20 -17.44
N GLN A 14 2.00 -13.01 -16.38
CA GLN A 14 3.28 -13.41 -15.81
C GLN A 14 4.16 -14.16 -16.80
N ARG A 15 3.58 -15.03 -17.64
CA ARG A 15 4.33 -15.75 -18.67
C ARG A 15 4.87 -14.83 -19.76
N MET A 16 4.10 -13.81 -20.15
CA MET A 16 4.47 -12.88 -21.22
C MET A 16 5.50 -11.85 -20.75
N PHE A 17 5.31 -11.28 -19.56
CA PHE A 17 6.08 -10.11 -19.10
C PHE A 17 7.05 -10.39 -17.97
N PHE A 18 6.87 -11.49 -17.23
CA PHE A 18 7.75 -11.87 -16.11
C PHE A 18 8.30 -13.31 -16.21
N PRO A 19 8.82 -13.76 -17.37
CA PRO A 19 9.24 -15.15 -17.56
C PRO A 19 10.40 -15.58 -16.64
N ASN A 20 11.26 -14.65 -16.21
CA ASN A 20 12.44 -14.92 -15.40
C ASN A 20 12.69 -13.82 -14.35
N SER A 21 13.75 -13.92 -13.54
CA SER A 21 14.05 -12.93 -12.49
C SER A 21 14.50 -11.58 -13.05
N ALA A 22 15.17 -11.55 -14.20
CA ALA A 22 15.62 -10.31 -14.84
C ALA A 22 14.43 -9.41 -15.24
N SER A 23 13.36 -10.02 -15.75
CA SER A 23 12.13 -9.30 -16.12
C SER A 23 11.35 -8.68 -14.95
N ASP A 24 11.65 -9.04 -13.69
CA ASP A 24 10.97 -8.43 -12.54
C ASP A 24 11.32 -6.94 -12.37
N ILE A 25 12.33 -6.42 -13.07
CA ILE A 25 12.66 -4.98 -13.09
C ILE A 25 11.50 -4.12 -13.62
N LEU A 26 10.57 -4.69 -14.40
CA LEU A 26 9.41 -3.98 -14.94
C LEU A 26 8.26 -3.83 -13.93
N ARG A 27 8.29 -4.57 -12.81
CA ARG A 27 7.20 -4.56 -11.81
C ARG A 27 7.01 -3.20 -11.14
N PRO A 28 8.08 -2.51 -10.69
CA PRO A 28 7.96 -1.14 -10.20
C PRO A 28 7.24 -0.22 -11.19
N ASP A 29 7.57 -0.28 -12.48
CA ASP A 29 6.96 0.59 -13.49
C ASP A 29 5.47 0.34 -13.65
N ILE A 30 5.06 -0.94 -13.68
CA ILE A 30 3.63 -1.32 -13.72
C ILE A 30 2.90 -0.88 -12.45
N VAL A 31 3.56 -0.99 -11.28
CA VAL A 31 3.01 -0.47 -10.02
C VAL A 31 2.80 1.05 -10.12
N ARG A 32 3.80 1.80 -10.61
CA ARG A 32 3.69 3.26 -10.77
C ARG A 32 2.56 3.64 -11.72
N TYR A 33 2.38 2.90 -12.81
CA TYR A 33 1.24 3.07 -13.72
C TYR A 33 -0.11 2.85 -13.01
N ILE A 34 -0.26 1.77 -12.24
CA ILE A 34 -1.51 1.47 -11.50
C ILE A 34 -1.83 2.56 -10.46
N CYS A 35 -0.82 3.07 -9.76
CA CYS A 35 -1.02 4.10 -8.74
C CYS A 35 -1.29 5.49 -9.36
N GLY A 36 -0.42 5.94 -10.26
CA GLY A 36 -0.39 7.33 -10.73
C GLY A 36 -1.16 7.60 -12.03
N ALA A 37 -1.32 6.61 -12.90
CA ALA A 37 -1.94 6.81 -14.23
C ALA A 37 -3.34 6.22 -14.35
N TYR A 38 -3.63 5.11 -13.66
CA TYR A 38 -4.94 4.46 -13.72
C TYR A 38 -5.80 4.78 -12.49
N HIS A 39 -6.69 5.77 -12.62
CA HIS A 39 -7.70 6.11 -11.62
C HIS A 39 -9.09 5.67 -12.12
N PRO A 40 -9.61 4.52 -11.65
CA PRO A 40 -10.89 4.01 -12.12
C PRO A 40 -12.04 4.94 -11.74
N PRO A 41 -13.10 5.06 -12.56
CA PRO A 41 -14.29 5.81 -12.21
C PRO A 41 -15.04 5.15 -11.05
N ASN A 42 -15.89 5.92 -10.34
CA ASN A 42 -16.65 5.42 -9.18
C ASN A 42 -17.49 4.18 -9.49
N SER A 43 -18.03 4.07 -10.71
CA SER A 43 -18.78 2.89 -11.16
C SER A 43 -17.94 1.62 -11.12
N VAL A 44 -16.64 1.70 -11.44
CA VAL A 44 -15.69 0.59 -11.37
C VAL A 44 -15.29 0.33 -9.92
N ILE A 45 -15.03 1.37 -9.12
CA ILE A 45 -14.65 1.25 -7.70
C ILE A 45 -15.75 0.54 -6.89
N ALA A 46 -17.02 0.86 -7.15
CA ALA A 46 -18.18 0.28 -6.48
C ALA A 46 -18.60 -1.11 -7.03
N SER A 47 -17.86 -1.66 -8.00
CA SER A 47 -18.21 -2.91 -8.67
C SER A 47 -17.43 -4.12 -8.15
N ARG A 48 -17.63 -5.28 -8.80
CA ARG A 48 -16.85 -6.50 -8.57
C ARG A 48 -15.56 -6.57 -9.38
N ILE A 49 -15.23 -5.55 -10.16
CA ILE A 49 -13.99 -5.51 -10.96
C ILE A 49 -12.78 -5.61 -10.02
N LEU A 50 -11.74 -6.33 -10.46
CA LEU A 50 -10.50 -6.52 -9.72
C LEU A 50 -9.90 -5.17 -9.27
N PRO A 51 -9.85 -4.88 -7.95
CA PRO A 51 -9.41 -3.59 -7.46
C PRO A 51 -7.88 -3.44 -7.58
N ARG A 52 -7.42 -2.19 -7.62
CA ARG A 52 -6.00 -1.84 -7.81
C ARG A 52 -5.10 -2.44 -6.73
N TRP A 53 -5.51 -2.38 -5.46
CA TRP A 53 -4.74 -2.94 -4.34
C TRP A 53 -4.48 -4.45 -4.50
N ALA A 54 -5.43 -5.21 -5.06
CA ALA A 54 -5.26 -6.65 -5.26
C ALA A 54 -4.23 -6.95 -6.37
N GLN A 55 -4.16 -6.09 -7.40
CA GLN A 55 -3.14 -6.17 -8.44
C GLN A 55 -1.76 -5.84 -7.88
N LEU A 56 -1.65 -4.81 -7.02
CA LEU A 56 -0.40 -4.50 -6.32
C LEU A 56 0.08 -5.66 -5.44
N GLY A 57 -0.83 -6.27 -4.68
CA GLY A 57 -0.52 -7.44 -3.86
C GLY A 57 0.01 -8.61 -4.69
N TRP A 58 -0.60 -8.90 -5.84
CA TRP A 58 -0.10 -9.94 -6.75
C TRP A 58 1.27 -9.57 -7.36
N LEU A 59 1.46 -8.33 -7.82
CA LEU A 59 2.74 -7.87 -8.36
C LEU A 59 3.87 -7.94 -7.34
N PHE A 60 3.59 -7.64 -6.07
CA PHE A 60 4.54 -7.75 -4.98
C PHE A 60 4.83 -9.22 -4.62
N MET A 61 3.80 -10.03 -4.39
CA MET A 61 3.97 -11.42 -3.91
C MET A 61 4.56 -12.37 -4.96
N SER A 62 4.50 -12.02 -6.24
CA SER A 62 5.04 -12.85 -7.33
C SER A 62 6.46 -12.46 -7.78
N THR A 63 7.14 -11.55 -7.07
CA THR A 63 8.56 -11.26 -7.31
C THR A 63 9.44 -12.47 -6.99
N LYS A 64 10.50 -12.67 -7.76
CA LYS A 64 11.41 -13.83 -7.65
C LYS A 64 12.69 -13.55 -6.88
N THR A 65 13.02 -12.27 -6.62
CA THR A 65 14.24 -11.89 -5.89
C THR A 65 13.95 -10.86 -4.80
N PRO A 66 14.73 -10.85 -3.70
CA PRO A 66 14.61 -9.82 -2.66
C PRO A 66 14.81 -8.40 -3.19
N LYS A 67 15.71 -8.22 -4.17
CA LYS A 67 15.96 -6.93 -4.82
C LYS A 67 14.70 -6.42 -5.53
N SER A 68 14.06 -7.27 -6.34
CA SER A 68 12.82 -6.93 -7.03
C SER A 68 11.66 -6.69 -6.06
N GLN A 69 11.59 -7.47 -4.98
CA GLN A 69 10.60 -7.29 -3.93
C GLN A 69 10.72 -5.92 -3.27
N LYS A 70 11.94 -5.51 -2.88
CA LYS A 70 12.22 -4.20 -2.29
C LYS A 70 11.90 -3.05 -3.26
N ALA A 71 12.29 -3.17 -4.53
CA ALA A 71 11.99 -2.18 -5.56
C ALA A 71 10.48 -2.03 -5.78
N THR A 72 9.76 -3.15 -5.86
CA THR A 72 8.30 -3.16 -6.06
C THR A 72 7.58 -2.53 -4.86
N MET A 73 7.96 -2.89 -3.63
CA MET A 73 7.37 -2.27 -2.43
C MET A 73 7.67 -0.77 -2.34
N SER A 74 8.88 -0.35 -2.71
CA SER A 74 9.23 1.08 -2.75
C SER A 74 8.35 1.84 -3.74
N ALA A 75 8.05 1.25 -4.91
CA ALA A 75 7.14 1.84 -5.90
C ALA A 75 5.68 1.93 -5.41
N ILE A 76 5.23 0.96 -4.58
CA ILE A 76 3.91 0.98 -3.96
C ILE A 76 3.79 2.15 -2.98
N LEU A 77 4.83 2.42 -2.19
CA LEU A 77 4.83 3.44 -1.13
C LEU A 77 5.31 4.83 -1.60
N TYR A 78 5.76 4.93 -2.85
CA TYR A 78 6.38 6.14 -3.45
C TYR A 78 5.61 7.43 -3.12
N ASP A 79 4.32 7.46 -3.47
CA ASP A 79 3.50 8.67 -3.31
C ASP A 79 3.20 8.98 -1.84
N ILE A 80 3.26 7.99 -0.94
CA ILE A 80 3.02 8.22 0.49
C ILE A 80 4.16 9.04 1.11
N TYR A 81 5.41 8.78 0.70
CA TYR A 81 6.59 9.44 1.27
C TYR A 81 6.75 10.92 0.86
N SER A 82 5.99 11.38 -0.12
CA SER A 82 6.02 12.78 -0.57
C SER A 82 4.63 13.40 -0.70
N TYR A 83 3.61 12.73 -0.14
CA TYR A 83 2.23 13.14 -0.30
C TYR A 83 1.99 14.55 0.23
N ASN A 84 1.50 15.43 -0.63
CA ASN A 84 1.02 16.75 -0.30
C ASN A 84 -0.51 16.80 -0.48
N PRO A 85 -1.30 16.94 0.61
CA PRO A 85 -2.76 16.94 0.54
C PRO A 85 -3.37 18.11 -0.26
N SER A 86 -2.58 19.15 -0.56
CA SER A 86 -3.02 20.34 -1.29
C SER A 86 -2.93 20.19 -2.80
N THR A 87 -2.03 19.33 -3.29
CA THR A 87 -1.74 19.16 -4.72
C THR A 87 -2.04 17.76 -5.21
N ASP A 88 -1.84 16.75 -4.36
CA ASP A 88 -1.79 15.37 -4.80
C ASP A 88 -3.16 14.70 -4.74
N ASN A 89 -3.38 13.80 -5.69
CA ASN A 89 -4.61 13.03 -5.75
C ASN A 89 -4.55 11.87 -4.75
N VAL A 90 -5.55 11.76 -3.86
CA VAL A 90 -5.70 10.63 -2.92
C VAL A 90 -5.71 9.28 -3.63
N MET A 91 -6.12 9.23 -4.91
CA MET A 91 -6.10 8.03 -5.73
C MET A 91 -4.68 7.50 -6.02
N ASN A 92 -3.63 8.30 -5.82
CA ASN A 92 -2.24 7.85 -5.94
C ASN A 92 -1.83 6.96 -4.74
N ILE A 93 -2.33 7.27 -3.55
CA ILE A 93 -1.98 6.60 -2.29
C ILE A 93 -3.02 5.56 -1.82
N GLU A 94 -4.24 5.63 -2.35
CA GLU A 94 -5.33 4.69 -2.05
C GLU A 94 -4.96 3.20 -2.23
N PRO A 95 -4.29 2.78 -3.32
CA PRO A 95 -4.01 1.37 -3.55
C PRO A 95 -3.11 0.76 -2.48
N ALA A 96 -2.09 1.51 -2.04
CA ALA A 96 -1.17 1.09 -1.00
C ALA A 96 -1.85 1.02 0.37
N ALA A 97 -2.70 2.00 0.68
CA ALA A 97 -3.48 2.02 1.92
C ALA A 97 -4.47 0.86 2.01
N LEU A 98 -5.16 0.56 0.90
CA LEU A 98 -6.06 -0.59 0.83
C LEU A 98 -5.27 -1.90 0.88
N LEU A 99 -4.10 -1.99 0.24
CA LEU A 99 -3.25 -3.18 0.34
C LEU A 99 -2.82 -3.43 1.80
N LEU A 100 -2.46 -2.38 2.55
CA LEU A 100 -2.14 -2.46 3.98
C LEU A 100 -3.29 -3.07 4.78
N VAL A 101 -4.52 -2.59 4.62
CA VAL A 101 -5.64 -3.02 5.47
C VAL A 101 -6.36 -4.29 4.98
N ARG A 102 -6.31 -4.60 3.68
CA ARG A 102 -6.99 -5.78 3.09
C ARG A 102 -6.11 -7.02 3.03
N SER A 103 -4.82 -6.90 3.34
CA SER A 103 -3.92 -8.06 3.45
C SER A 103 -4.14 -8.86 4.73
N VAL A 104 -4.66 -8.26 5.81
CA VAL A 104 -5.06 -9.00 7.02
C VAL A 104 -6.43 -9.66 6.80
N PRO A 105 -6.67 -10.91 7.26
CA PRO A 105 -5.75 -11.74 8.05
C PRO A 105 -4.82 -12.64 7.23
N LYS A 106 -5.10 -12.85 5.94
CA LYS A 106 -4.47 -13.92 5.15
C LYS A 106 -2.99 -13.67 4.82
N TYR A 107 -2.64 -12.44 4.51
CA TYR A 107 -1.32 -11.99 4.05
C TYR A 107 -0.72 -10.95 5.01
N TYR A 108 -0.90 -11.15 6.32
CA TYR A 108 -0.50 -10.18 7.35
C TYR A 108 0.99 -9.77 7.29
N ALA A 109 1.87 -10.63 6.77
CA ALA A 109 3.28 -10.29 6.54
C ALA A 109 3.45 -9.09 5.59
N VAL A 110 2.57 -8.95 4.58
CA VAL A 110 2.55 -7.78 3.67
C VAL A 110 2.20 -6.52 4.44
N SER A 111 1.17 -6.57 5.30
CA SER A 111 0.79 -5.44 6.17
C SER A 111 1.93 -5.05 7.11
N GLY A 112 2.59 -6.03 7.73
CA GLY A 112 3.74 -5.80 8.61
C GLY A 112 4.89 -5.11 7.89
N GLU A 113 5.23 -5.55 6.67
CA GLU A 113 6.29 -4.93 5.87
C GLU A 113 5.94 -3.49 5.45
N ILE A 114 4.68 -3.23 5.08
CA ILE A 114 4.22 -1.87 4.80
C ILE A 114 4.35 -0.99 6.04
N LEU A 115 3.88 -1.43 7.21
CA LEU A 115 4.02 -0.66 8.46
C LEU A 115 5.49 -0.36 8.75
N ARG A 116 6.36 -1.36 8.67
CA ARG A 116 7.80 -1.21 8.92
C ARG A 116 8.42 -0.13 8.03
N LEU A 117 8.08 -0.12 6.75
CA LEU A 117 8.61 0.83 5.78
C LEU A 117 7.99 2.21 5.90
N LEU A 118 6.71 2.33 6.26
CA LEU A 118 6.10 3.62 6.56
C LEU A 118 6.73 4.27 7.81
N THR A 119 7.08 3.46 8.80
CA THR A 119 7.72 3.89 10.05
C THR A 119 9.19 4.23 9.87
N ASN A 120 9.91 3.47 9.04
CA ASN A 120 11.32 3.67 8.79
C ASN A 120 11.62 3.63 7.28
N PRO A 121 11.36 4.73 6.54
CA PRO A 121 11.64 4.77 5.12
C PRO A 121 13.14 4.55 4.86
N PRO A 122 13.51 3.72 3.87
CA PRO A 122 14.91 3.48 3.54
C PRO A 122 15.56 4.78 3.01
N PRO A 123 16.87 5.02 3.21
CA PRO A 123 17.54 6.21 2.68
C PRO A 123 17.45 6.34 1.15
N SER A 124 17.31 5.20 0.47
CA SER A 124 17.10 5.10 -0.98
C SER A 124 15.61 5.08 -1.37
N SER A 125 14.69 5.47 -0.46
CA SER A 125 13.29 5.67 -0.84
C SER A 125 13.28 6.72 -1.94
N ILE A 126 12.57 6.41 -3.01
CA ILE A 126 12.29 7.37 -4.07
C ILE A 126 10.85 7.83 -3.81
N PRO A 127 10.58 9.14 -3.77
CA PRO A 127 11.53 10.26 -3.98
C PRO A 127 12.55 10.40 -2.84
N ALA A 128 13.71 10.99 -3.16
CA ALA A 128 14.87 11.20 -2.26
C ALA A 128 14.59 12.26 -1.17
N THR A 129 13.39 12.21 -0.61
CA THR A 129 12.87 13.04 0.45
C THR A 129 13.59 12.68 1.76
N PRO A 130 14.08 13.65 2.52
CA PRO A 130 14.63 13.41 3.86
C PRO A 130 13.69 12.55 4.72
N ARG A 131 14.25 11.67 5.55
CA ARG A 131 13.47 10.75 6.39
C ARG A 131 12.42 11.46 7.24
N THR A 132 12.77 12.60 7.83
CA THR A 132 11.87 13.41 8.67
C THR A 132 10.68 13.95 7.89
N GLU A 133 10.92 14.44 6.68
CA GLU A 133 9.87 14.90 5.76
C GLU A 133 9.01 13.74 5.26
N SER A 134 9.62 12.60 4.93
CA SER A 134 8.89 11.38 4.54
C SER A 134 7.92 10.89 5.62
N ILE A 135 8.34 10.95 6.89
CA ILE A 135 7.48 10.63 8.04
C ILE A 135 6.35 11.66 8.17
N HIS A 136 6.63 12.95 7.96
CA HIS A 136 5.62 13.99 7.97
C HIS A 136 4.56 13.76 6.88
N CYS A 137 4.98 13.57 5.62
CA CYS A 137 4.12 13.24 4.49
C CYS A 137 3.31 11.97 4.73
N THR A 138 3.93 10.92 5.27
CA THR A 138 3.23 9.68 5.63
C THR A 138 2.11 9.93 6.63
N ALA A 139 2.37 10.74 7.67
CA ALA A 139 1.36 11.08 8.65
C ALA A 139 0.21 11.89 8.04
N GLN A 140 0.49 12.80 7.11
CA GLN A 140 -0.53 13.55 6.36
C GLN A 140 -1.36 12.64 5.45
N ALA A 141 -0.71 11.74 4.70
CA ALA A 141 -1.35 10.75 3.85
C ALA A 141 -2.34 9.90 4.65
N ILE A 142 -1.91 9.32 5.78
CA ILE A 142 -2.78 8.51 6.64
C ILE A 142 -3.98 9.32 7.15
N ARG A 143 -3.78 10.58 7.56
CA ARG A 143 -4.88 11.46 7.99
C ARG A 143 -5.89 11.70 6.87
N VAL A 144 -5.43 11.96 5.65
CA VAL A 144 -6.33 12.16 4.50
C VAL A 144 -7.08 10.89 4.15
N LEU A 145 -6.40 9.74 4.14
CA LEU A 145 -7.01 8.43 3.86
C LEU A 145 -8.12 8.10 4.86
N LEU A 146 -7.91 8.39 6.15
CA LEU A 146 -8.92 8.24 7.20
C LEU A 146 -10.05 9.27 7.05
N LYS A 147 -9.71 10.56 6.85
CA LYS A 147 -10.69 11.66 6.71
C LYS A 147 -11.63 11.46 5.53
N ARG A 148 -11.11 10.95 4.40
CA ARG A 148 -11.88 10.66 3.19
C ARG A 148 -12.52 9.26 3.18
N ASN A 149 -12.44 8.51 4.29
CA ASN A 149 -12.97 7.14 4.42
C ASN A 149 -12.45 6.16 3.36
N VAL A 150 -11.23 6.39 2.83
CA VAL A 150 -10.57 5.44 1.93
C VAL A 150 -10.23 4.15 2.68
N ILE A 151 -9.68 4.31 3.89
CA ILE A 151 -9.59 3.24 4.88
C ILE A 151 -10.37 3.66 6.13
N ARG A 152 -11.05 2.72 6.76
CA ARG A 152 -11.81 2.98 7.98
C ARG A 152 -10.90 2.89 9.20
N PRO A 153 -11.15 3.67 10.27
CA PRO A 153 -10.37 3.56 11.50
C PRO A 153 -10.30 2.15 12.08
N LYS A 154 -11.41 1.40 12.06
CA LYS A 154 -11.45 0.00 12.51
C LYS A 154 -10.50 -0.88 11.70
N GLU A 155 -10.37 -0.65 10.39
CA GLU A 155 -9.49 -1.43 9.52
C GLU A 155 -8.02 -1.19 9.88
N LEU A 156 -7.62 0.06 10.14
CA LEU A 156 -6.25 0.36 10.52
C LEU A 156 -5.96 0.01 11.99
N PHE A 157 -6.68 0.59 12.94
CA PHE A 157 -6.33 0.54 14.36
C PHE A 157 -6.67 -0.80 15.01
N ARG A 158 -7.82 -1.40 14.67
CA ARG A 158 -8.23 -2.69 15.25
C ARG A 158 -7.70 -3.85 14.42
N ASN A 159 -7.96 -3.87 13.12
CA ASN A 159 -7.65 -5.05 12.31
C ASN A 159 -6.16 -5.17 12.02
N VAL A 160 -5.47 -4.09 11.67
CA VAL A 160 -4.03 -4.13 11.35
C VAL A 160 -3.18 -3.95 12.62
N LEU A 161 -3.31 -2.81 13.31
CA LEU A 161 -2.45 -2.50 14.47
C LEU A 161 -2.78 -3.34 15.71
N GLY A 162 -3.94 -4.00 15.73
CA GLY A 162 -4.33 -4.99 16.73
C GLY A 162 -4.15 -6.44 16.29
N PHE A 163 -3.55 -6.72 15.12
CA PHE A 163 -3.39 -8.09 14.65
C PHE A 163 -2.27 -8.80 15.41
N PRO A 164 -2.54 -9.92 16.10
CA PRO A 164 -1.57 -10.56 17.00
C PRO A 164 -0.38 -11.20 16.28
N LYS A 165 -0.48 -11.44 14.96
CA LYS A 165 0.62 -12.04 14.17
C LYS A 165 1.54 -11.03 13.50
N ILE A 166 1.25 -9.73 13.59
CA ILE A 166 2.22 -8.70 13.18
C ILE A 166 3.20 -8.50 14.34
N ASP A 167 4.48 -8.45 14.01
CA ASP A 167 5.57 -8.29 14.98
C ASP A 167 5.32 -7.09 15.92
N ALA A 168 5.41 -7.35 17.23
CA ALA A 168 5.08 -6.37 18.26
C ALA A 168 5.99 -5.12 18.20
N LYS A 169 7.25 -5.28 17.80
CA LYS A 169 8.18 -4.16 17.64
C LYS A 169 7.81 -3.29 16.45
N ILE A 170 7.38 -3.87 15.33
CA ILE A 170 6.85 -3.08 14.19
C ILE A 170 5.64 -2.25 14.64
N LEU A 171 4.72 -2.86 15.42
CA LEU A 171 3.55 -2.16 15.94
C LEU A 171 3.91 -1.05 16.93
N GLN A 172 4.90 -1.28 17.79
CA GLN A 172 5.41 -0.29 18.73
C GLN A 172 6.08 0.88 18.02
N ASP A 173 6.96 0.60 17.06
CA ASP A 173 7.69 1.60 16.29
C ASP A 173 6.72 2.47 15.48
N PHE A 174 5.64 1.88 14.93
CA PHE A 174 4.60 2.65 14.25
C PHE A 174 3.88 3.61 15.20
N ARG A 175 3.48 3.14 16.38
CA ARG A 175 2.79 3.98 17.40
C ARG A 175 3.69 5.11 17.90
N SER A 176 4.97 4.85 18.12
CA SER A 176 5.92 5.86 18.59
C SER A 176 6.26 6.89 17.52
N THR A 177 6.32 6.47 16.25
CA THR A 177 6.58 7.37 15.12
C THR A 177 5.38 8.25 14.78
N PHE A 178 4.16 7.74 14.97
CA PHE A 178 2.92 8.44 14.66
C PHE A 178 1.98 8.59 15.88
N PRO A 179 2.42 9.22 16.99
CA PRO A 179 1.67 9.25 18.25
C PRO A 179 0.35 10.02 18.16
N ASN A 180 0.24 10.92 17.18
CA ASN A 180 -0.94 11.75 16.94
C ASN A 180 -1.97 11.11 16.00
N LEU A 181 -1.70 9.90 15.45
CA LEU A 181 -2.72 9.13 14.74
C LEU A 181 -3.62 8.43 15.76
N LYS A 182 -4.70 9.10 16.15
CA LYS A 182 -5.71 8.54 17.06
C LYS A 182 -6.80 7.83 16.27
N HIS A 183 -7.42 6.82 16.89
CA HIS A 183 -8.73 6.35 16.47
C HIS A 183 -9.67 7.58 16.52
N PRO A 184 -10.34 7.97 15.42
CA PRO A 184 -11.37 8.99 15.49
C PRO A 184 -12.41 8.55 16.54
N PRO A 185 -12.97 9.47 17.34
CA PRO A 185 -14.06 9.10 18.22
C PRO A 185 -15.13 8.38 17.41
N ALA A 186 -15.73 7.33 18.00
CA ALA A 186 -16.83 6.63 17.35
C ALA A 186 -17.87 7.68 16.90
N PRO A 187 -18.44 7.57 15.70
CA PRO A 187 -19.53 8.47 15.32
C PRO A 187 -20.58 8.41 16.42
N HIS A 188 -20.93 9.57 16.98
CA HIS A 188 -22.03 9.66 17.93
C HIS A 188 -23.29 9.09 17.26
N PRO A 189 -24.09 8.30 18.00
CA PRO A 189 -25.28 7.64 17.49
C PRO A 189 -26.27 8.63 16.86
#